data_AF-A0A658K9J7-F1
#
_entry.id   AF-A0A658K9J7-F1
#
_cell.length_a   1.000
_cell.length_b   1.000
_cell.length_c   1.000
_cell.angle_alpha   90.00
_cell.angle_beta   90.00
_cell.angle_gamma   90.00
#
_symmetry.space_group_name_H-M   'P 1'
#
loop_
_entity.id
_entity.type
_entity.pdbx_description
1 polymer ?
#
loop_
_entity_poly.entity_id
_entity_poly.type
_entity_poly.pdbx_seq_one_letter_code
_entity_poly.pdbx_strand_id
1 'polypeptide(L)' 'MVHGGPYPATSDARGTSVGTLAIDRFLRPVCYQNLADSQLPPALQNANPLGLRRLVNGEWSDQPLV' A
#
# COMPACT_ATOMS: atom_id res chain seq x y z
N MET A 1 15.87 -0.41 -8.16
CA MET A 1 17.01 -0.98 -7.41
C MET A 1 16.55 -2.25 -6.73
N VAL A 2 17.37 -3.29 -6.73
CA VAL A 2 17.14 -4.52 -5.97
C VAL A 2 18.44 -4.83 -5.22
N HIS A 3 18.50 -4.46 -3.94
CA HIS A 3 19.65 -4.72 -3.07
C HIS A 3 19.27 -5.82 -2.09
N GLY A 4 19.84 -7.00 -2.28
CA GLY A 4 19.46 -8.26 -1.65
C GLY A 4 19.85 -9.44 -2.54
N GLY A 5 19.12 -10.55 -2.43
CA GLY A 5 19.34 -11.77 -3.21
C GLY A 5 19.10 -13.04 -2.40
N PRO A 6 19.36 -14.24 -2.96
CA PRO A 6 19.33 -15.47 -2.20
C PRO A 6 20.31 -15.45 -1.01
N TYR A 7 20.04 -16.26 0.02
CA TYR A 7 20.98 -16.46 1.13
C TYR A 7 22.37 -16.89 0.58
N PRO A 8 23.50 -16.33 1.08
CA PRO A 8 23.64 -15.53 2.30
C PRO A 8 23.52 -14.01 2.11
N ALA A 9 23.15 -13.49 0.93
CA ALA A 9 23.10 -12.05 0.67
C ALA A 9 22.04 -11.32 1.53
N THR A 10 20.90 -11.97 1.81
CA THR A 10 19.89 -11.50 2.78
C THR A 10 19.17 -12.71 3.40
N SER A 11 18.50 -12.49 4.54
CA SER A 11 17.66 -13.48 5.21
C SER A 11 16.24 -13.58 4.64
N ASP A 12 15.77 -12.57 3.89
CA ASP A 12 14.49 -12.61 3.16
C ASP A 12 14.69 -12.08 1.74
N ALA A 13 14.67 -13.00 0.77
CA ALA A 13 14.91 -12.70 -0.65
C ALA A 13 13.69 -12.12 -1.38
N ARG A 14 12.51 -12.01 -0.72
CA ARG A 14 11.27 -11.53 -1.36
C ARG A 14 11.22 -10.01 -1.53
N GLY A 15 12.13 -9.26 -0.92
CA GLY A 15 12.15 -7.80 -0.93
C GLY A 15 13.52 -7.18 -1.28
N THR A 16 13.66 -5.88 -1.01
CA THR A 16 14.91 -5.11 -1.18
C THR A 16 15.18 -4.28 0.07
N SER A 17 16.45 -4.09 0.45
CA SER A 17 16.84 -3.21 1.55
C SER A 17 17.16 -1.78 1.11
N VAL A 18 17.32 -1.52 -0.20
CA VAL A 18 17.57 -0.20 -0.79
C VAL A 18 16.59 0.08 -1.93
N GLY A 19 16.18 1.35 -2.09
CA GLY A 19 15.18 1.80 -3.05
C GLY A 19 13.80 1.98 -2.41
N THR A 20 12.88 2.63 -3.12
CA THR A 20 11.55 3.01 -2.57
C THR A 20 10.72 1.81 -2.12
N LEU A 21 10.83 0.66 -2.79
CA LEU A 21 10.16 -0.60 -2.41
C LEU A 21 10.66 -1.19 -1.07
N ALA A 22 11.75 -0.68 -0.48
CA ALA A 22 12.23 -1.14 0.80
C ALA A 22 11.26 -0.83 1.96
N ILE A 23 10.33 0.12 1.78
CA ILE A 23 9.31 0.47 2.77
C ILE A 23 8.37 -0.71 3.06
N ASP A 24 8.08 -1.55 2.07
CA ASP A 24 7.11 -2.66 2.19
C ASP A 24 7.54 -3.71 3.23
N ARG A 25 8.82 -3.77 3.60
CA ARG A 25 9.34 -4.65 4.66
C ARG A 25 8.79 -4.30 6.05
N PHE A 26 8.25 -3.11 6.23
CA PHE A 26 7.76 -2.59 7.51
C PHE A 26 6.26 -2.34 7.51
N LEU A 27 5.54 -2.79 6.47
CA LEU A 27 4.10 -2.61 6.31
C LEU A 27 3.36 -3.95 6.37
N ARG A 28 2.07 -3.88 6.66
CA ARG A 28 1.13 -5.01 6.52
C ARG A 28 -0.24 -4.51 6.04
N PRO A 29 -0.95 -5.28 5.21
CA PRO A 29 -2.30 -4.91 4.79
C PRO A 29 -3.31 -5.10 5.94
N VAL A 30 -4.35 -4.26 5.95
CA VAL A 30 -5.54 -4.37 6.83
C VAL A 30 -6.78 -4.10 5.99
N CYS A 31 -7.79 -4.97 6.09
CA CYS A 31 -9.07 -4.80 5.40
C CYS A 31 -10.13 -4.25 6.35
N TYR A 32 -10.87 -3.24 5.88
CA TYR A 32 -12.02 -2.66 6.59
C TYR A 32 -13.29 -2.99 5.82
N GLN A 33 -14.30 -3.53 6.50
CA GLN A 33 -15.55 -3.94 5.87
C GLN A 33 -16.74 -3.32 6.61
N ASN A 34 -17.65 -2.72 5.85
CA ASN A 34 -18.89 -2.10 6.36
C ASN A 34 -18.67 -1.07 7.49
N LEU A 35 -17.53 -0.36 7.45
CA LEU A 35 -17.25 0.73 8.37
C LEU A 35 -17.85 2.03 7.81
N ALA A 36 -18.39 2.89 8.67
CA ALA A 36 -18.86 4.20 8.24
C ALA A 36 -17.70 5.02 7.65
N ASP A 37 -17.93 5.78 6.58
CA ASP A 37 -16.88 6.53 5.88
C ASP A 37 -16.10 7.47 6.82
N SER A 38 -16.80 8.15 7.72
CA SER A 38 -16.21 9.04 8.72
C SER A 38 -15.30 8.34 9.75
N GLN A 39 -15.39 7.01 9.86
CA GLN A 39 -14.56 6.19 10.74
C GLN A 39 -13.41 5.51 10.00
N LEU A 40 -13.38 5.53 8.67
CA LEU A 40 -12.24 5.04 7.89
C LEU A 40 -11.03 5.96 8.07
N PRO A 41 -9.80 5.40 7.99
CA PRO A 41 -8.60 6.23 7.89
C PRO A 41 -8.68 7.11 6.64
N PRO A 42 -8.13 8.34 6.64
CA PRO A 42 -8.25 9.28 5.52
C PRO A 42 -7.86 8.72 4.15
N ALA A 43 -6.91 7.78 4.11
CA ALA A 43 -6.46 7.12 2.87
C ALA A 43 -7.54 6.23 2.20
N LEU A 44 -8.55 5.80 2.96
CA LEU A 44 -9.62 4.91 2.48
C LEU A 44 -10.97 5.60 2.34
N GLN A 45 -11.11 6.86 2.78
CA GLN A 45 -12.36 7.61 2.69
C GLN A 45 -12.77 7.85 1.23
N ASN A 46 -14.08 7.82 0.95
CA ASN A 46 -14.62 7.94 -0.40
C ASN A 46 -14.17 9.24 -1.08
N ALA A 47 -14.17 10.35 -0.35
CA ALA A 47 -13.78 11.67 -0.84
C ALA A 47 -12.30 11.78 -1.32
N ASN A 48 -11.45 10.79 -1.00
CA ASN A 48 -10.02 10.81 -1.26
C ASN A 48 -9.32 12.12 -0.82
N PRO A 49 -9.43 12.51 0.46
CA PRO A 49 -8.89 13.80 0.94
C PRO A 49 -7.37 13.92 0.76
N LEU A 50 -6.66 12.81 0.58
CA LEU A 50 -5.23 12.75 0.37
C LEU A 50 -4.81 12.73 -1.12
N GLY A 51 -5.77 12.68 -2.06
CA GLY A 51 -5.48 12.58 -3.50
C GLY A 51 -4.65 11.36 -3.88
N LEU A 52 -4.80 10.25 -3.15
CA LEU A 52 -4.01 9.04 -3.38
C LEU A 52 -4.48 8.31 -4.63
N ARG A 53 -3.54 7.69 -5.33
CA ARG A 53 -3.82 6.72 -6.39
C ARG A 53 -4.25 5.39 -5.77
N ARG A 54 -5.50 5.00 -5.96
CA ARG A 54 -6.14 3.80 -5.39
C ARG A 54 -6.53 2.82 -6.49
N LEU A 55 -6.54 1.53 -6.18
CA LEU A 55 -7.05 0.49 -7.07
C LEU A 55 -8.50 0.17 -6.68
N VAL A 56 -9.44 0.52 -7.55
CA VAL A 56 -10.89 0.39 -7.33
C VAL A 56 -11.43 -0.58 -8.37
N ASN A 57 -11.97 -1.73 -7.93
CA ASN A 57 -12.48 -2.78 -8.82
C ASN A 57 -11.49 -3.23 -9.91
N GLY A 58 -10.18 -3.19 -9.62
CA GLY A 58 -9.13 -3.55 -10.57
C GLY A 58 -8.62 -2.41 -11.45
N GLU A 59 -9.17 -1.21 -11.35
CA GLU A 59 -8.76 -0.03 -12.12
C GLU A 59 -8.13 1.04 -11.24
N TRP A 60 -7.06 1.68 -11.73
CA TRP A 60 -6.39 2.75 -11.00
C TRP A 60 -7.18 4.06 -11.12
N SER A 61 -7.52 4.67 -9.99
CA SER A 61 -8.22 5.95 -9.92
C SER A 61 -7.69 6.80 -8.76
N ASP A 62 -7.67 8.12 -8.95
CA ASP A 62 -7.43 9.13 -7.92
C ASP A 62 -8.70 9.94 -7.59
N GLN A 63 -9.82 9.63 -8.24
CA GLN A 63 -11.07 10.35 -8.06
C GLN A 63 -11.80 9.93 -6.77
N PRO A 64 -12.67 10.79 -6.24
CA PRO A 64 -13.62 10.40 -5.20
C PRO A 64 -14.50 9.22 -5.65
N LEU A 65 -14.89 8.38 -4.69
CA LEU A 65 -15.90 7.35 -4.89
C LEU A 65 -17.28 7.99 -4.66
N VAL A 66 -18.19 7.80 -5.62
CA VAL A 66 -19.60 8.22 -5.52
C VAL A 66 -20.40 7.17 -4.76
#